data_AF-A0A1F7BNM3-F1
#
_entry.id   AF-A0A1F7BNM3-F1
#
_cell.length_a   1.000
_cell.length_b   1.000
_cell.length_c   1.000
_cell.angle_alpha   90.00
_cell.angle_beta   90.00
_cell.angle_gamma   90.00
#
_symmetry.space_group_name_H-M   'P 1'
#
loop_
_entity.id
_entity.type
_entity.pdbx_description
1 polymer ?
#
loop_
_entity_poly.entity_id
_entity_poly.type
_entity_poly.pdbx_seq_one_letter_code
_entity_poly.pdbx_strand_id
1 'polypeptide(L)'
;MKPHSILLCLALLVLASCNRSSTDDVLATEEIVRAMPKGGEVVDEKRGKELWLAVGAMGGVNEHPANGVALAHYFENGTYLLTVDLNIELPPDGFFYEGWLLDEGKDPVSAGHFRSVFGDVRHRLEFETDEDFRGSLNVIVTVEPDDGNPAPAEHVAEGTMVMRERF
;
A
#
# COMPACT_ATOMS: atom_id res chain seq x y z
N MET A 1 -41.95 62.20 0.46
CA MET A 1 -41.50 61.14 1.39
C MET A 1 -40.76 60.09 0.58
N LYS A 2 -39.52 59.77 0.99
CA LYS A 2 -38.76 58.57 0.61
C LYS A 2 -39.51 57.29 1.09
N PRO A 3 -39.19 56.04 0.67
CA PRO A 3 -38.34 55.59 -0.45
C PRO A 3 -38.76 54.20 -1.07
N HIS A 4 -37.85 53.62 -1.89
CA HIS A 4 -37.59 52.19 -2.16
C HIS A 4 -38.52 51.48 -3.17
N SER A 5 -38.08 51.17 -4.39
CA SER A 5 -37.07 50.18 -4.84
C SER A 5 -37.73 48.84 -5.23
N ILE A 6 -37.21 48.23 -6.31
CA ILE A 6 -37.25 46.80 -6.69
C ILE A 6 -38.17 46.42 -7.89
N LEU A 7 -37.52 46.39 -9.07
CA LEU A 7 -37.29 45.18 -9.90
C LEU A 7 -38.44 44.62 -10.76
N LEU A 8 -38.37 44.87 -12.08
CA LEU A 8 -38.85 43.90 -13.08
C LEU A 8 -38.22 44.15 -14.48
N CYS A 9 -37.03 43.63 -14.71
CA CYS A 9 -36.51 43.28 -16.05
C CYS A 9 -35.96 41.85 -15.90
N LEU A 10 -36.70 40.83 -16.30
CA LEU A 10 -36.73 40.29 -17.67
C LEU A 10 -35.33 39.95 -18.18
N ALA A 11 -34.86 38.72 -17.93
CA ALA A 11 -33.81 38.12 -18.73
C ALA A 11 -33.90 36.58 -18.68
N LEU A 12 -34.38 36.04 -19.80
CA LEU A 12 -34.04 34.76 -20.41
C LEU A 12 -33.86 33.52 -19.50
N LEU A 13 -34.92 32.72 -19.46
CA LEU A 13 -34.83 31.26 -19.35
C LEU A 13 -34.07 30.72 -20.58
N VAL A 14 -32.75 30.58 -20.45
CA VAL A 14 -31.95 29.75 -21.35
C VAL A 14 -31.99 28.33 -20.80
N LEU A 15 -32.71 27.47 -21.51
CA LEU A 15 -32.67 26.01 -21.36
C LEU A 15 -31.23 25.54 -21.65
N ALA A 16 -30.42 25.45 -20.60
CA ALA A 16 -29.12 24.80 -20.66
C ALA A 16 -29.33 23.28 -20.79
N SER A 17 -29.26 22.82 -22.03
CA SER A 17 -28.65 21.56 -22.46
C SER A 17 -28.51 20.47 -21.39
N CYS A 18 -29.40 19.47 -21.43
CA CYS A 18 -29.09 18.15 -20.91
C CYS A 18 -28.00 17.52 -21.81
N ASN A 19 -26.74 17.89 -21.60
CA ASN A 19 -25.64 17.08 -22.07
C ASN A 19 -25.40 16.02 -21.00
N ARG A 20 -26.15 14.92 -21.07
CA ARG A 20 -25.89 13.72 -20.27
C ARG A 20 -24.60 13.13 -20.83
N SER A 21 -23.46 13.64 -20.36
CA SER A 21 -22.19 12.93 -20.54
C SER A 21 -22.37 11.61 -19.81
N SER A 22 -22.43 10.53 -20.59
CA SER A 22 -22.07 9.20 -20.12
C SER A 22 -20.67 9.32 -19.53
N THR A 23 -20.59 9.52 -18.22
CA THR A 23 -19.43 9.08 -17.46
C THR A 23 -19.42 7.58 -17.63
N ASP A 24 -18.63 7.13 -18.60
CA ASP A 24 -18.02 5.82 -18.56
C ASP A 24 -17.36 5.74 -17.17
N ASP A 25 -18.04 5.08 -16.24
CA ASP A 25 -17.37 4.45 -15.11
C ASP A 25 -16.42 3.43 -15.74
N VAL A 26 -15.25 3.92 -16.13
CA VAL A 26 -14.06 3.09 -16.30
C VAL A 26 -13.88 2.48 -14.93
N LEU A 27 -14.40 1.27 -14.76
CA LEU A 27 -14.04 0.37 -13.67
C LEU A 27 -12.53 0.51 -13.54
N ALA A 28 -12.07 1.10 -12.43
CA ALA A 28 -10.67 1.26 -12.13
C ALA A 28 -10.06 -0.13 -12.17
N THR A 29 -9.52 -0.47 -13.33
CA THR A 29 -8.94 -1.78 -13.57
C THR A 29 -7.57 -1.64 -12.96
N GLU A 30 -7.40 -2.14 -11.75
CA GLU A 30 -6.07 -2.30 -11.18
C GLU A 30 -5.29 -3.23 -12.11
N GLU A 31 -4.38 -2.65 -12.88
CA GLU A 31 -3.45 -3.41 -13.70
C GLU A 31 -2.41 -4.02 -12.76
N ILE A 32 -2.66 -5.25 -12.33
CA ILE A 32 -1.69 -5.99 -11.51
C ILE A 32 -0.60 -6.51 -12.44
N VAL A 33 0.40 -5.68 -12.73
CA VAL A 33 1.62 -6.10 -13.43
C VAL A 33 2.39 -7.03 -12.48
N ARG A 34 2.26 -8.35 -12.69
CA ARG A 34 3.11 -9.34 -12.01
C ARG A 34 4.24 -9.73 -12.94
N ALA A 35 5.44 -9.76 -12.40
CA ALA A 35 6.60 -10.23 -13.15
C ALA A 35 6.41 -11.72 -13.49
N MET A 36 6.31 -12.04 -14.78
CA MET A 36 6.07 -13.38 -15.29
C MET A 36 7.39 -14.04 -15.70
N PRO A 37 7.63 -15.33 -15.35
CA PRO A 37 8.82 -16.02 -15.82
C PRO A 37 8.79 -16.17 -17.35
N LYS A 38 9.74 -15.54 -18.04
CA LYS A 38 10.02 -15.69 -19.47
C LYS A 38 11.41 -16.31 -19.63
N GLY A 39 11.48 -17.56 -20.07
CA GLY A 39 12.76 -18.23 -20.33
C GLY A 39 13.63 -18.48 -19.09
N GLY A 40 13.02 -18.58 -17.90
CA GLY A 40 13.72 -18.75 -16.62
C GLY A 40 14.05 -17.44 -15.90
N GLU A 41 13.83 -16.30 -16.54
CA GLU A 41 14.02 -14.97 -15.94
C GLU A 41 12.68 -14.32 -15.65
N VAL A 42 12.61 -13.58 -14.55
CA VAL A 42 11.43 -12.81 -14.17
C VAL A 42 11.65 -11.37 -14.62
N VAL A 43 10.80 -10.88 -15.51
CA VAL A 43 10.92 -9.53 -16.08
C VAL A 43 9.62 -8.79 -15.86
N ASP A 44 9.75 -7.60 -15.26
CA ASP A 44 8.69 -6.60 -15.14
C ASP A 44 8.84 -5.58 -16.28
N GLU A 45 7.74 -5.21 -16.93
CA GLU A 45 7.79 -4.34 -18.11
C GLU A 45 8.28 -2.91 -17.77
N LYS A 46 8.04 -2.45 -16.54
CA LYS A 46 8.43 -1.12 -16.07
C LYS A 46 9.81 -1.15 -15.40
N ARG A 47 10.10 -2.20 -14.63
CA ARG A 47 11.27 -2.29 -13.73
C ARG A 47 12.43 -3.08 -14.31
N GLY A 48 12.20 -3.82 -15.39
CA GLY A 48 13.20 -4.67 -16.03
C GLY A 48 13.34 -6.02 -15.35
N LYS A 49 14.55 -6.61 -15.44
CA LYS A 49 14.81 -7.94 -14.91
C LYS A 49 14.85 -7.95 -13.37
N GLU A 50 14.18 -8.92 -12.75
CA GLU A 50 14.35 -9.23 -11.32
C GLU A 50 15.76 -9.77 -11.09
N LEU A 51 16.52 -9.08 -10.24
CA LEU A 51 17.88 -9.47 -9.88
C LEU A 51 17.94 -10.20 -8.54
N TRP A 52 16.93 -10.02 -7.69
CA TRP A 52 16.91 -10.56 -6.35
C TRP A 52 15.47 -10.73 -5.85
N LEU A 53 15.29 -11.76 -5.03
CA LEU A 53 14.03 -12.11 -4.40
C LEU A 53 14.28 -12.57 -2.96
N ALA A 54 13.48 -12.08 -2.02
CA ALA A 54 13.35 -12.69 -0.71
C ALA A 54 11.89 -12.92 -0.33
N VAL A 55 11.66 -13.97 0.44
CA VAL A 55 10.32 -14.37 0.88
C VAL A 55 10.38 -14.77 2.34
N GLY A 56 9.42 -14.30 3.14
CA GLY A 56 9.27 -14.64 4.54
C GLY A 56 7.81 -14.94 4.89
N ALA A 57 7.58 -15.94 5.73
CA ALA A 57 6.27 -16.10 6.35
C ALA A 57 6.10 -15.04 7.44
N MET A 58 4.92 -14.43 7.50
CA MET A 58 4.54 -13.53 8.58
C MET A 58 3.73 -14.31 9.61
N GLY A 59 3.99 -14.06 10.89
CA GLY A 59 3.26 -14.63 12.01
C GLY A 59 2.89 -13.55 13.02
N GLY A 60 1.73 -13.72 13.64
CA GLY A 60 1.32 -12.89 14.76
C GLY A 60 2.21 -13.09 15.99
N VAL A 61 2.39 -12.02 16.76
CA VAL A 61 3.13 -12.06 18.03
C VAL A 61 2.17 -11.76 19.20
N ASN A 62 2.56 -12.19 20.40
CA ASN A 62 1.75 -12.03 21.60
C ASN A 62 0.34 -12.66 21.43
N GLU A 63 -0.70 -11.93 21.83
CA GLU A 63 -2.10 -12.36 21.73
C GLU A 63 -2.76 -11.96 20.40
N HIS A 64 -1.98 -11.50 19.41
CA HIS A 64 -2.48 -11.09 18.10
C HIS A 64 -2.32 -12.20 17.07
N PRO A 65 -3.33 -13.06 16.84
CA PRO A 65 -3.23 -14.10 15.82
C PRO A 65 -3.16 -13.48 14.42
N ALA A 66 -2.07 -13.74 13.71
CA ALA A 66 -1.90 -13.32 12.33
C ALA A 66 -1.15 -14.37 11.51
N ASN A 67 -1.39 -14.37 10.20
CA ASN A 67 -0.61 -15.13 9.22
C ASN A 67 -0.49 -14.36 7.92
N GLY A 68 0.63 -14.54 7.21
CA GLY A 68 0.85 -13.82 5.98
C GLY A 68 2.15 -14.17 5.29
N VAL A 69 2.50 -13.34 4.32
CA VAL A 69 3.74 -13.45 3.56
C VAL A 69 4.31 -12.06 3.29
N ALA A 70 5.60 -11.90 3.53
CA ALA A 70 6.39 -10.78 3.03
C ALA A 70 7.18 -11.25 1.80
N LEU A 71 7.15 -10.45 0.76
CA LEU A 71 7.79 -10.71 -0.53
C LEU A 71 8.53 -9.45 -0.95
N ALA A 72 9.84 -9.55 -1.16
CA ALA A 72 10.66 -8.43 -1.59
C ALA A 72 11.37 -8.77 -2.90
N HIS A 73 11.31 -7.84 -3.85
CA HIS A 73 11.97 -7.90 -5.15
C HIS A 73 12.98 -6.76 -5.28
N TYR A 74 14.05 -7.00 -6.03
CA TYR A 74 14.92 -5.93 -6.51
C TYR A 74 15.16 -6.09 -8.01
N PHE A 75 15.03 -5.01 -8.76
CA PHE A 75 15.06 -5.03 -10.22
C PHE A 75 16.29 -4.31 -10.78
N GLU A 76 16.59 -4.56 -12.05
CA GLU A 76 17.74 -4.02 -12.78
C GLU A 76 17.76 -2.48 -12.84
N ASN A 77 16.58 -1.85 -12.85
CA ASN A 77 16.46 -0.41 -12.81
C ASN A 77 16.78 0.21 -11.43
N GLY A 78 17.06 -0.60 -10.41
CA GLY A 78 17.35 -0.16 -9.04
C GLY A 78 16.13 -0.16 -8.10
N THR A 79 14.94 -0.49 -8.59
CA THR A 79 13.73 -0.47 -7.77
C THR A 79 13.71 -1.66 -6.79
N TYR A 80 13.54 -1.35 -5.51
CA TYR A 80 13.13 -2.28 -4.45
C TYR A 80 11.61 -2.24 -4.29
N LEU A 81 10.98 -3.41 -4.28
CA LEU A 81 9.54 -3.57 -4.08
C LEU A 81 9.28 -4.59 -2.98
N LEU A 82 8.73 -4.13 -1.86
CA LEU A 82 8.21 -4.97 -0.78
C LEU A 82 6.69 -5.04 -0.88
N THR A 83 6.16 -6.25 -0.80
CA THR A 83 4.73 -6.51 -0.63
C THR A 83 4.54 -7.37 0.60
N VAL A 84 3.59 -6.99 1.46
CA VAL A 84 3.19 -7.80 2.62
C VAL A 84 1.70 -8.05 2.55
N ASP A 85 1.32 -9.33 2.45
CA ASP A 85 -0.07 -9.77 2.59
C ASP A 85 -0.24 -10.37 3.98
N LEU A 86 -1.15 -9.81 4.78
CA LEU A 86 -1.35 -10.20 6.18
C LEU A 86 -2.84 -10.41 6.48
N ASN A 87 -3.17 -11.56 7.06
CA ASN A 87 -4.47 -11.82 7.66
C ASN A 87 -4.35 -11.58 9.17
N ILE A 88 -5.04 -10.55 9.66
CA ILE A 88 -5.09 -10.14 11.07
C ILE A 88 -6.45 -9.49 11.34
N GLU A 89 -6.93 -9.49 12.59
CA GLU A 89 -8.17 -8.79 12.94
C GLU A 89 -8.14 -7.31 12.53
N LEU A 90 -9.31 -6.66 12.46
CA LEU A 90 -9.33 -5.23 12.13
C LEU A 90 -8.71 -4.43 13.29
N PRO A 91 -7.96 -3.34 12.98
CA PRO A 91 -7.46 -2.48 14.03
C PRO A 91 -8.64 -1.81 14.77
N PRO A 92 -8.48 -1.46 16.05
CA PRO A 92 -9.48 -0.68 16.77
C PRO A 92 -9.78 0.67 16.09
N ASP A 93 -10.94 1.26 16.37
CA ASP A 93 -11.30 2.58 15.85
C ASP A 93 -10.22 3.63 16.22
N GLY A 94 -9.74 4.36 15.21
CA GLY A 94 -8.68 5.36 15.38
C GLY A 94 -7.25 4.81 15.29
N PHE A 95 -7.09 3.53 14.95
CA PHE A 95 -5.80 2.88 14.75
C PHE A 95 -5.67 2.35 13.32
N PHE A 96 -4.42 2.13 12.89
CA PHE A 96 -4.08 1.49 11.63
C PHE A 96 -2.89 0.55 11.80
N TYR A 97 -2.67 -0.34 10.82
CA TYR A 97 -1.46 -1.15 10.78
C TYR A 97 -0.38 -0.49 9.93
N GLU A 98 0.86 -0.49 10.43
CA GLU A 98 2.04 0.00 9.73
C GLU A 98 3.09 -1.09 9.60
N GLY A 99 3.72 -1.20 8.43
CA GLY A 99 4.84 -2.11 8.22
C GLY A 99 6.17 -1.39 8.37
N TRP A 100 7.16 -2.11 8.90
CA TRP A 100 8.50 -1.58 9.11
C TRP A 100 9.56 -2.56 8.64
N LEU A 101 10.58 -2.04 7.97
CA LEU A 101 11.81 -2.76 7.66
C LEU A 101 12.82 -2.52 8.79
N LEU A 102 13.39 -3.61 9.31
CA LEU A 102 14.43 -3.56 10.33
C LEU A 102 15.78 -3.96 9.72
N ASP A 103 16.81 -3.21 10.07
CA ASP A 103 18.21 -3.50 9.77
C ASP A 103 19.03 -3.40 11.07
N GLU A 104 20.00 -4.29 11.24
CA GLU A 104 20.74 -4.41 12.49
C GLU A 104 21.56 -3.12 12.75
N GLY A 105 21.30 -2.47 13.88
CA GLY A 105 21.99 -1.25 14.28
C GLY A 105 21.53 0.03 13.55
N LYS A 106 20.42 -0.01 12.82
CA LYS A 106 19.76 1.17 12.22
C LYS A 106 18.38 1.39 12.80
N ASP A 107 17.88 2.62 12.63
CA ASP A 107 16.50 2.95 12.96
C ASP A 107 15.52 2.19 12.05
N PRO A 108 14.34 1.77 12.55
CA PRO A 108 13.29 1.18 11.73
C PRO A 108 12.88 2.12 10.59
N VAL A 109 12.69 1.54 9.40
CA VAL A 109 12.21 2.28 8.23
C VAL A 109 10.74 1.95 8.02
N SER A 110 9.88 2.97 8.07
CA SER A 110 8.47 2.80 7.71
C SER A 110 8.35 2.37 6.25
N ALA A 111 7.65 1.26 6.02
CA ALA A 111 7.21 0.80 4.71
C ALA A 111 5.78 1.30 4.39
N GLY A 112 5.13 2.02 5.32
CA GLY A 112 3.82 2.62 5.15
C GLY A 112 2.66 1.81 5.72
N HIS A 113 1.44 2.31 5.48
CA HIS A 113 0.23 1.74 6.05
C HIS A 113 -0.30 0.56 5.24
N PHE A 114 -0.77 -0.46 5.95
CA PHE A 114 -1.57 -1.51 5.34
C PHE A 114 -2.94 -0.98 4.93
N ARG A 115 -3.47 -1.55 3.84
CA ARG A 115 -4.82 -1.29 3.34
C ARG A 115 -5.62 -2.58 3.33
N SER A 116 -6.87 -2.51 3.75
CA SER A 116 -7.85 -3.59 3.54
C SER A 116 -8.85 -3.16 2.47
N VAL A 117 -8.78 -3.76 1.29
CA VAL A 117 -9.62 -3.38 0.14
C VAL A 117 -11.11 -3.58 0.44
N PHE A 118 -11.43 -4.59 1.23
CA PHE A 118 -12.82 -4.97 1.55
C PHE A 118 -13.24 -4.59 2.96
N GLY A 119 -12.37 -3.92 3.73
CA GLY A 119 -12.62 -3.65 5.16
C GLY A 119 -12.75 -4.93 5.98
N ASP A 120 -12.03 -5.98 5.60
CA ASP A 120 -11.95 -7.25 6.33
C ASP A 120 -10.51 -7.55 6.79
N VAL A 121 -10.31 -8.74 7.34
CA VAL A 121 -9.03 -9.18 7.94
C VAL A 121 -7.84 -9.22 6.96
N ARG A 122 -8.07 -9.12 5.65
CA ARG A 122 -7.04 -9.22 4.62
C ARG A 122 -6.44 -7.85 4.36
N HIS A 123 -5.24 -7.66 4.88
CA HIS A 123 -4.47 -6.44 4.78
C HIS A 123 -3.32 -6.60 3.79
N ARG A 124 -3.06 -5.56 3.00
CA ARG A 124 -1.92 -5.50 2.08
C ARG A 124 -1.12 -4.23 2.28
N LEU A 125 0.21 -4.38 2.27
CA LEU A 125 1.18 -3.31 2.15
C LEU A 125 1.93 -3.42 0.83
N GLU A 126 2.19 -2.29 0.18
CA GLU A 126 3.10 -2.18 -0.95
C GLU A 126 4.05 -0.99 -0.70
N PHE A 127 5.34 -1.26 -0.77
CA PHE A 127 6.41 -0.29 -0.57
C PHE A 127 7.38 -0.35 -1.75
N GLU A 128 7.46 0.73 -2.52
CA GLU A 128 8.34 0.88 -3.68
C GLU A 128 9.32 2.03 -3.45
N THR A 129 10.60 1.79 -3.70
CA THR A 129 11.66 2.79 -3.56
C THR A 129 12.84 2.46 -4.48
N ASP A 130 13.67 3.45 -4.78
CA ASP A 130 14.96 3.27 -5.49
C ASP A 130 16.14 3.10 -4.51
N GLU A 131 15.86 3.08 -3.19
CA GLU A 131 16.82 2.73 -2.15
C GLU A 131 17.01 1.21 -2.04
N ASP A 132 18.23 0.78 -1.73
CA ASP A 132 18.57 -0.64 -1.63
C ASP A 132 18.35 -1.19 -0.21
N PHE A 133 17.21 -1.84 -0.02
CA PHE A 133 16.84 -2.54 1.23
C PHE A 133 17.07 -4.06 1.17
N ARG A 134 17.90 -4.58 0.25
CA ARG A 134 18.16 -6.03 0.16
C ARG A 134 18.81 -6.63 1.42
N GLY A 135 19.42 -5.81 2.28
CA GLY A 135 19.95 -6.20 3.58
C GLY A 135 18.90 -6.26 4.71
N SER A 136 17.77 -5.56 4.56
CA SER A 136 16.71 -5.46 5.56
C SER A 136 15.72 -6.62 5.42
N LEU A 137 16.08 -7.76 6.00
CA LEU A 137 15.31 -9.00 5.88
C LEU A 137 14.22 -9.16 6.95
N ASN A 138 14.20 -8.34 7.98
CA ASN A 138 13.22 -8.42 9.04
C ASN A 138 12.11 -7.40 8.80
N VAL A 139 10.86 -7.88 8.81
CA VAL A 139 9.65 -7.07 8.71
C VAL A 139 8.89 -7.19 10.00
N ILE A 140 8.49 -6.07 10.59
CA ILE A 140 7.51 -6.05 11.68
C ILE A 140 6.28 -5.26 11.25
N VAL A 141 5.17 -5.55 11.91
CA VAL A 141 3.90 -4.87 11.76
C VAL A 141 3.47 -4.39 13.11
N THR A 142 3.10 -3.13 13.20
CA THR A 142 2.59 -2.50 14.41
C THR A 142 1.15 -2.05 14.24
N VAL A 143 0.43 -1.95 15.36
CA VAL A 143 -0.82 -1.20 15.45
C VAL A 143 -0.51 0.19 16.00
N GLU A 144 -0.82 1.20 15.20
CA GLU A 144 -0.45 2.59 15.41
C GLU A 144 -1.69 3.46 15.66
N PRO A 145 -1.68 4.34 16.67
CA PRO A 145 -2.68 5.39 16.79
C PRO A 145 -2.46 6.49 15.74
N ASP A 146 -3.52 7.12 15.27
CA ASP A 146 -3.43 8.33 14.41
C ASP A 146 -3.09 9.58 15.25
N ASP A 147 -1.89 9.62 15.82
CA ASP A 147 -1.41 10.68 16.72
C ASP A 147 -0.21 11.48 16.21
N GLY A 148 0.36 11.08 15.06
CA GLY A 148 1.51 11.73 14.42
C GLY A 148 2.87 11.39 15.02
N ASN A 149 2.97 10.39 15.91
CA ASN A 149 4.24 9.86 16.38
C ASN A 149 4.90 8.99 15.28
N PRO A 150 6.13 9.30 14.84
CA PRO A 150 6.79 8.54 13.77
C PRO A 150 7.51 7.27 14.24
N ALA A 151 7.49 6.96 15.54
CA ALA A 151 8.14 5.76 16.07
C ALA A 151 7.16 4.58 16.13
N PRO A 152 7.62 3.33 15.88
CA PRO A 152 6.76 2.16 15.98
C PRO A 152 6.11 2.03 17.37
N ALA A 153 4.79 1.82 17.40
CA ALA A 153 4.02 1.54 18.61
C ALA A 153 3.97 0.03 18.93
N GLU A 154 2.77 -0.54 19.08
CA GLU A 154 2.62 -1.92 19.55
C GLU A 154 2.88 -2.91 18.42
N HIS A 155 3.85 -3.80 18.62
CA HIS A 155 4.22 -4.86 17.70
C HIS A 155 3.22 -6.04 17.74
N VAL A 156 2.60 -6.34 16.60
CA VAL A 156 1.52 -7.35 16.46
C VAL A 156 1.83 -8.50 15.50
N ALA A 157 2.74 -8.33 14.54
CA ALA A 157 3.19 -9.43 13.68
C ALA A 157 4.63 -9.20 13.19
N GLU A 158 5.35 -10.28 12.90
CA GLU A 158 6.71 -10.24 12.34
C GLU A 158 6.95 -11.33 11.31
N GLY A 159 8.00 -11.14 10.52
CA GLY A 159 8.55 -12.18 9.66
C GLY A 159 9.98 -11.87 9.24
N THR A 160 10.77 -12.92 9.10
CA THR A 160 12.13 -12.83 8.52
C THR A 160 12.09 -13.39 7.11
N MET A 161 12.35 -12.52 6.14
CA MET A 161 12.53 -12.90 4.76
C MET A 161 13.87 -13.61 4.58
N VAL A 162 13.90 -14.57 3.68
CA VAL A 162 15.13 -15.24 3.27
C VAL A 162 15.29 -15.11 1.77
N MET A 163 16.50 -14.77 1.33
CA MET A 163 16.84 -14.72 -0.08
C MET A 163 16.58 -16.09 -0.71
N ARG A 164 15.92 -16.08 -1.86
CA ARG A 164 15.64 -17.28 -2.66
C ARG A 164 16.38 -17.18 -3.98
N GLU A 165 17.23 -18.16 -4.25
CA GLU A 165 17.66 -18.43 -5.62
C GLU A 165 16.47 -19.03 -6.38
N ARG A 166 16.22 -18.56 -7.60
CA ARG A 166 15.25 -19.22 -8.48
C ARG A 166 15.93 -20.40 -9.18
N PHE A 167 15.25 -21.54 -9.17
CA PHE A 167 15.67 -22.80 -9.80
C PHE A 167 15.70 -22.73 -11.32
#